data_AF-A0A257P3C4-F1
#
_entry.id   AF-A0A257P3C4-F1
#
_cell.length_a   1.000
_cell.length_b   1.000
_cell.length_c   1.000
_cell.angle_alpha   90.00
_cell.angle_beta   90.00
_cell.angle_gamma   90.00
#
_symmetry.space_group_name_H-M   'P 1'
#
loop_
_entity.id
_entity.type
_entity.pdbx_description
1 polymer ?
#
loop_
_entity_poly.entity_id
_entity_poly.type
_entity_poly.pdbx_seq_one_letter_code
_entity_poly.pdbx_strand_id
1 'polypeptide(L)'
;MLPLFLSWLIQTSLMPLFVGALTGGLAHLAWGGGCAASWGRRASWAAIGALLLHLVLVGGGLLREGSIWDYAAVLLAATLISAVACRGGRVTKRS
;
A
#
# COMPACT_ATOMS: atom_id res chain seq x y z
N MET A 1 24.35 0.28 16.20
CA MET A 1 23.69 0.99 15.09
C MET A 1 22.76 0.06 14.32
N LEU A 2 23.26 -1.00 13.68
CA LEU A 2 22.46 -1.98 12.92
C LEU A 2 21.21 -2.55 13.64
N PRO A 3 21.27 -3.01 14.90
CA PRO A 3 20.08 -3.57 15.58
C PRO A 3 19.01 -2.51 15.88
N LEU A 4 19.41 -1.28 16.18
CA LEU A 4 18.49 -0.15 16.38
C LEU A 4 17.80 0.23 15.07
N PHE A 5 18.56 0.24 13.96
CA PHE A 5 18.02 0.47 12.62
C PHE A 5 17.02 -0.62 12.21
N LEU A 6 17.35 -1.90 12.44
CA LEU A 6 16.44 -3.01 12.15
C LEU A 6 15.15 -2.93 12.98
N SER A 7 15.28 -2.65 14.28
CA SER A 7 14.12 -2.51 15.18
C SER A 7 13.22 -1.37 14.72
N TRP A 8 13.80 -0.20 14.44
CA TRP A 8 13.07 0.94 13.90
C TRP A 8 12.38 0.60 12.59
N LEU A 9 13.10 -0.01 11.64
CA LEU A 9 12.59 -0.40 10.32
C LEU A 9 11.41 -1.37 10.43
N ILE A 10 11.49 -2.37 11.30
CA ILE A 10 10.40 -3.32 11.52
C ILE A 10 9.19 -2.59 12.10
N GLN A 11 9.40 -1.75 13.10
CA GLN A 11 8.31 -1.09 13.83
C GLN A 11 7.57 -0.08 12.95
N THR A 12 8.30 0.73 12.16
CA THR A 12 7.71 1.68 11.22
C THR A 12 6.99 0.98 10.05
N SER A 13 7.52 -0.15 9.57
CA SER A 13 6.95 -0.87 8.42
C SER A 13 5.61 -1.56 8.71
N LEU A 14 5.29 -1.82 9.98
CA LEU A 14 4.04 -2.52 10.34
C LEU A 14 2.79 -1.75 9.90
N MET A 15 2.77 -0.43 10.14
CA MET A 15 1.62 0.41 9.79
C MET A 15 1.33 0.42 8.27
N PRO A 16 2.25 0.80 7.38
CA PRO A 16 1.97 0.85 5.95
C PRO A 16 1.70 -0.53 5.35
N LEU A 17 2.33 -1.59 5.88
CA LEU A 17 2.02 -2.97 5.46
C LEU A 17 0.59 -3.35 5.83
N PHE A 18 0.15 -3.08 7.06
CA PHE A 18 -1.18 -3.41 7.52
C PHE A 18 -2.25 -2.59 6.80
N VAL A 19 -2.07 -1.26 6.73
CA VAL A 19 -3.00 -0.35 6.04
C VAL A 19 -3.06 -0.67 4.55
N GLY A 20 -1.91 -0.91 3.91
CA GLY A 20 -1.85 -1.27 2.50
C GLY A 20 -2.50 -2.61 2.19
N ALA A 21 -2.24 -3.64 3.01
CA ALA A 21 -2.85 -4.97 2.86
C ALA A 21 -4.36 -4.93 3.05
N LEU A 22 -4.85 -4.24 4.10
CA LEU A 22 -6.29 -4.07 4.34
C LEU A 22 -6.96 -3.34 3.19
N THR A 23 -6.39 -2.22 2.73
CA THR A 23 -6.94 -1.43 1.64
C THR A 23 -6.99 -2.26 0.34
N GLY A 24 -5.93 -3.02 0.03
CA GLY A 24 -5.88 -3.91 -1.13
C GLY A 24 -6.85 -5.09 -1.04
N GLY A 25 -7.03 -5.66 0.15
CA GLY A 25 -7.97 -6.76 0.38
C GLY A 25 -9.43 -6.33 0.31
N LEU A 26 -9.74 -5.15 0.85
CA LEU A 26 -11.09 -4.56 0.84
C LEU A 26 -11.43 -3.84 -0.47
N ALA A 27 -10.46 -3.69 -1.37
CA ALA A 27 -10.66 -3.01 -2.66
C ALA A 27 -11.82 -3.59 -3.48
N HIS A 28 -12.08 -4.89 -3.40
CA HIS A 28 -13.20 -5.50 -4.11
C HIS A 28 -14.58 -5.01 -3.64
N LEU A 29 -14.71 -4.61 -2.37
CA LEU A 29 -15.94 -4.06 -1.81
C LEU A 29 -16.17 -2.64 -2.34
N ALA A 30 -15.12 -1.83 -2.42
CA ALA A 30 -15.20 -0.44 -2.87
C ALA A 30 -15.31 -0.31 -4.40
N TRP A 31 -14.66 -1.19 -5.17
CA TRP A 31 -14.52 -1.07 -6.63
C TRP A 31 -15.37 -2.09 -7.43
N GLY A 32 -16.10 -2.96 -6.73
CA GLY A 32 -16.97 -3.99 -7.29
C GLY A 32 -16.26 -5.25 -7.79
N GLY A 33 -17.05 -6.29 -8.11
CA GLY A 33 -16.56 -7.52 -8.74
C GLY A 33 -16.01 -7.28 -10.16
N GLY A 34 -15.03 -8.07 -10.60
CA GLY A 34 -14.45 -7.96 -11.97
C GLY A 34 -12.98 -7.49 -12.00
N CYS A 35 -12.26 -7.81 -10.96
CA CYS A 35 -10.95 -7.30 -10.63
C CYS A 35 -9.91 -8.39 -11.02
N ALA A 36 -9.00 -8.17 -12.00
CA ALA A 36 -8.14 -9.27 -12.54
C ALA A 36 -7.12 -9.89 -11.59
N ALA A 37 -6.44 -9.08 -10.78
CA ALA A 37 -5.50 -9.61 -9.80
C ALA A 37 -6.25 -10.46 -8.75
N SER A 38 -5.64 -11.56 -8.31
CA SER A 38 -6.13 -12.31 -7.15
C SER A 38 -6.10 -11.45 -5.89
N TRP A 39 -6.95 -11.77 -4.91
CA TRP A 39 -7.03 -11.05 -3.64
C TRP A 39 -5.67 -10.89 -2.96
N GLY A 40 -4.89 -11.99 -2.90
CA GLY A 40 -3.53 -11.98 -2.35
C GLY A 40 -2.59 -11.05 -3.11
N ARG A 41 -2.59 -11.06 -4.46
CA ARG A 41 -1.76 -10.14 -5.24
C ARG A 41 -2.11 -8.68 -4.97
N ARG A 42 -3.40 -8.33 -4.85
CA ARG A 42 -3.78 -6.95 -4.54
C ARG A 42 -3.28 -6.50 -3.18
N ALA A 43 -3.52 -7.32 -2.16
CA ALA A 43 -3.08 -7.03 -0.80
C ALA A 43 -1.55 -6.85 -0.77
N SER A 44 -0.80 -7.75 -1.40
CA SER A 44 0.66 -7.63 -1.48
C SER A 44 1.13 -6.40 -2.23
N TRP A 45 0.53 -6.09 -3.39
CA TRP A 45 0.95 -4.93 -4.20
C TRP A 45 0.65 -3.60 -3.48
N ALA A 46 -0.53 -3.50 -2.88
CA ALA A 46 -0.92 -2.32 -2.11
C ALA A 46 -0.04 -2.17 -0.85
N ALA A 47 0.25 -3.26 -0.13
CA ALA A 47 1.15 -3.24 1.03
C ALA A 47 2.58 -2.83 0.66
N ILE A 48 3.14 -3.42 -0.40
CA ILE A 48 4.50 -3.10 -0.86
C ILE A 48 4.59 -1.65 -1.32
N GLY A 49 3.64 -1.18 -2.14
CA GLY A 49 3.72 0.20 -2.63
C GLY A 49 3.44 1.24 -1.54
N ALA A 50 2.57 0.93 -0.57
CA ALA A 50 2.39 1.78 0.61
C ALA A 50 3.66 1.86 1.46
N LEU A 51 4.34 0.73 1.68
CA LEU A 51 5.61 0.67 2.40
C LEU A 51 6.72 1.45 1.67
N LEU A 52 6.85 1.28 0.36
CA LEU A 52 7.84 2.01 -0.43
C LEU A 52 7.61 3.52 -0.38
N LEU A 53 6.37 3.98 -0.53
CA LEU A 53 6.07 5.41 -0.46
C LEU A 53 6.40 5.97 0.93
N HIS A 54 6.00 5.26 1.98
CA HIS A 54 6.32 5.63 3.35
C HIS A 54 7.83 5.74 3.58
N LEU A 55 8.62 4.74 3.16
CA LEU A 55 10.09 4.77 3.26
C LEU A 55 10.70 5.95 2.51
N VAL A 56 10.15 6.33 1.35
CA VAL A 56 10.62 7.52 0.61
C VAL A 56 10.28 8.82 1.34
N LEU A 57 9.07 8.93 1.90
CA LEU A 57 8.62 10.15 2.56
C LEU A 57 9.28 10.38 3.91
N VAL A 58 9.30 9.34 4.76
CA VAL A 58 9.90 9.41 6.10
C VAL A 58 11.41 9.28 6.03
N GLY A 59 11.93 8.32 5.24
CA GLY A 59 13.37 8.14 5.06
C GLY A 59 14.04 9.30 4.30
N GLY A 60 13.30 9.98 3.42
CA GLY A 60 13.74 11.22 2.76
C GLY A 60 13.57 12.48 3.60
N GLY A 61 12.96 12.39 4.79
CA GLY A 61 12.75 13.53 5.69
C GLY A 61 11.67 14.53 5.23
N LEU A 62 10.84 14.17 4.24
CA LEU A 62 9.73 15.01 3.78
C LEU A 62 8.56 15.02 4.77
N LEU A 63 8.32 13.89 5.44
CA LEU A 63 7.25 13.75 6.42
C LEU A 63 7.78 13.22 7.74
N ARG A 64 7.15 13.66 8.82
CA ARG A 64 7.40 13.12 10.16
C ARG A 64 6.64 11.80 10.30
N GLU A 65 7.36 10.77 10.75
CA GLU A 65 6.82 9.49 11.22
C GLU A 65 5.60 9.72 12.13
N GLY A 66 4.46 9.10 11.82
CA GLY A 66 3.22 9.22 12.58
C GLY A 66 2.44 10.53 12.36
N SER A 67 2.84 11.38 11.41
CA SER A 67 2.01 12.53 11.01
C SER A 67 0.76 12.08 10.25
N ILE A 68 -0.31 12.87 10.33
CA ILE A 68 -1.54 12.58 9.59
C ILE A 68 -1.33 12.58 8.06
N TRP A 69 -0.36 13.34 7.58
CA TRP A 69 0.03 13.41 6.18
C TRP A 69 0.69 12.11 5.69
N ASP A 70 1.47 11.45 6.55
CA ASP A 70 2.06 10.14 6.24
C ASP A 70 0.96 9.08 6.13
N TYR A 71 0.02 9.05 7.08
CA TYR A 71 -1.16 8.19 7.01
C TYR A 71 -1.99 8.41 5.74
N ALA A 72 -2.25 9.68 5.39
CA ALA A 72 -2.99 10.02 4.19
C ALA A 72 -2.26 9.57 2.92
N ALA A 73 -0.93 9.75 2.86
CA ALA A 73 -0.11 9.30 1.73
C ALA A 73 -0.13 7.77 1.57
N VAL A 74 0.02 7.03 2.68
CA VAL A 74 -0.05 5.56 2.72
C VAL A 74 -1.41 5.06 2.24
N LEU A 75 -2.51 5.64 2.72
CA LEU A 75 -3.88 5.31 2.28
C LEU A 75 -4.09 5.65 0.80
N LEU A 76 -3.62 6.81 0.35
CA LEU A 76 -3.75 7.25 -1.04
C LEU A 76 -2.96 6.33 -1.98
N ALA A 77 -1.74 5.95 -1.61
CA ALA A 77 -0.94 4.99 -2.37
C ALA A 77 -1.66 3.64 -2.47
N ALA A 78 -2.10 3.11 -1.33
CA ALA A 78 -2.76 1.82 -1.29
C ALA A 78 -4.06 1.80 -2.10
N THR A 79 -4.85 2.88 -2.07
CA THR A 79 -6.08 3.02 -2.86
C THR A 79 -5.78 3.13 -4.35
N LEU A 80 -4.80 3.93 -4.77
CA LEU A 80 -4.40 4.04 -6.18
C LEU A 80 -3.90 2.71 -6.74
N ILE A 81 -3.02 2.03 -6.02
CA ILE A 81 -2.48 0.72 -6.43
C ILE A 81 -3.60 -0.30 -6.55
N SER A 82 -4.52 -0.31 -5.58
CA SER A 82 -5.70 -1.18 -5.60
C SER A 82 -6.61 -0.90 -6.78
N ALA A 83 -6.83 0.37 -7.10
CA ALA A 83 -7.62 0.81 -8.25
C ALA A 83 -6.98 0.39 -9.57
N VAL A 84 -5.65 0.48 -9.70
CA VAL A 84 -4.89 0.02 -10.88
C VAL A 84 -4.97 -1.50 -11.00
N ALA A 85 -4.77 -2.24 -9.89
CA ALA A 85 -4.84 -3.70 -9.87
C ALA A 85 -6.25 -4.26 -10.13
N CYS A 86 -7.30 -3.47 -9.87
CA CYS A 86 -8.68 -3.79 -10.25
C CYS A 86 -8.98 -3.42 -11.71
N ARG A 87 -8.54 -2.25 -12.19
CA ARG A 87 -8.80 -1.77 -13.57
C ARG A 87 -7.99 -2.49 -14.64
N GLY A 88 -6.74 -2.87 -14.35
CA GLY A 88 -5.87 -3.57 -15.31
C GLY A 88 -6.46 -4.87 -15.87
N GLY A 89 -7.42 -5.47 -15.14
CA GLY A 89 -8.16 -6.64 -15.58
C GLY A 89 -9.32 -6.43 -16.54
N ARG A 90 -9.94 -5.26 -16.45
CA ARG A 90 -11.05 -4.92 -17.35
C ARG A 90 -10.55 -4.66 -18.77
N VAL A 91 -9.29 -4.25 -18.92
CA VAL A 91 -8.65 -3.99 -20.22
C VAL A 91 -8.24 -5.28 -20.92
N THR A 92 -7.77 -6.30 -20.18
CA THR A 92 -7.29 -7.57 -20.75
C THR A 92 -8.41 -8.56 -21.10
N LYS A 93 -9.61 -8.44 -20.52
CA LYS A 93 -10.77 -9.28 -20.91
C LYS A 93 -11.49 -8.79 -22.17
N ARG A 94 -11.00 -7.74 -22.83
CA ARG A 94 -11.62 -7.14 -24.03
C ARG A 94 -10.95 -7.52 -25.35
N SER A 95 -9.96 -8.42 -25.33
CA SER A 95 -9.32 -8.97 -26.54
C SER A 95 -9.84 -10.38 -26.83
#